data_AF-A0A4Y8CDD1-F1
#
_entry.id   AF-A0A4Y8CDD1-F1
#
_cell.length_a   1.000
_cell.length_b   1.000
_cell.length_c   1.000
_cell.angle_alpha   90.00
_cell.angle_beta   90.00
_cell.angle_gamma   90.00
#
_symmetry.space_group_name_H-M   'P 1'
#
loop_
_entity.id
_entity.type
_entity.pdbx_description
1 polymer ?
#
loop_
_entity_poly.entity_id
_entity_poly.type
_entity_poly.pdbx_seq_one_letter_code
_entity_poly.pdbx_strand_id
1 'polypeptide(L)'
;IAWIGFGFLYLKELLISSNTRFENTLFLLSFLIITSILNLPLSIYESFIKDKAHGFSNMTVKLFIKDTMKSLILTLIFGFLILYALLFCYDFFGTFWWIAAFIFAFCIIVIINLIYPTLIAPIFNKMEKLDDENLLKKISSLMKQCGFSANGVYVIDASKRDKRLNAYFGGLFKSKRVVLFDTLLKALNERELLAV
;
A
#
# COMPACT_ATOMS: atom_id res chain seq x y z
N ILE A 1 11.77 -15.75 -13.26
CA ILE A 1 11.27 -16.92 -14.02
C ILE A 1 11.66 -18.24 -13.35
N ALA A 2 12.95 -18.49 -13.08
CA ALA A 2 13.40 -19.71 -12.40
C ALA A 2 12.71 -19.95 -11.04
N TRP A 3 12.65 -18.93 -10.17
CA TRP A 3 11.96 -19.03 -8.87
C TRP A 3 10.46 -19.35 -8.97
N ILE A 4 9.77 -18.82 -9.99
CA ILE A 4 8.33 -19.02 -10.17
C ILE A 4 8.02 -20.47 -10.51
N GLY A 5 8.86 -21.12 -11.33
CA GLY A 5 8.68 -22.54 -11.65
C GLY A 5 9.25 -23.46 -10.56
N PHE A 6 10.57 -23.41 -10.37
CA PHE A 6 11.28 -24.30 -9.46
C PHE A 6 10.90 -24.05 -7.99
N GLY A 7 10.92 -22.79 -7.55
CA GLY A 7 10.65 -22.44 -6.15
C GLY A 7 9.24 -22.78 -5.71
N PHE A 8 8.26 -22.65 -6.61
CA PHE A 8 6.88 -23.06 -6.34
C PHE A 8 6.75 -24.57 -6.15
N LEU A 9 7.33 -25.37 -7.05
CA LEU A 9 7.29 -26.83 -6.94
C LEU A 9 8.06 -27.33 -5.71
N TYR A 10 9.26 -26.79 -5.47
CA TYR A 10 10.10 -27.16 -4.34
C TYR A 10 9.42 -26.89 -2.99
N LEU A 11 8.84 -25.69 -2.82
CA LEU A 11 8.12 -25.35 -1.59
C LEU A 11 6.84 -26.19 -1.42
N LYS A 12 6.18 -26.55 -2.52
CA LYS A 12 4.98 -27.40 -2.48
C LYS A 12 5.35 -28.78 -1.92
N GLU A 13 6.41 -29.41 -2.43
CA GLU A 13 6.88 -30.71 -1.94
C GLU A 13 7.35 -30.66 -0.49
N LEU A 14 7.95 -29.54 -0.06
CA LEU A 14 8.48 -29.38 1.28
C LEU A 14 7.41 -29.08 2.34
N LEU A 15 6.40 -28.28 2.01
CA LEU A 15 5.41 -27.76 2.98
C LEU A 15 4.06 -28.48 2.96
N ILE A 16 3.74 -29.20 1.89
CA ILE A 16 2.43 -29.85 1.73
C ILE A 16 2.60 -31.37 1.90
N SER A 17 2.07 -31.92 2.99
CA SER A 17 2.08 -33.36 3.29
C SER A 17 0.66 -33.92 3.31
N SER A 18 -0.22 -33.29 4.10
CA SER A 18 -1.60 -33.73 4.32
C SER A 18 -2.61 -32.94 3.47
N ASN A 19 -2.14 -31.95 2.71
CA ASN A 19 -2.94 -31.04 1.91
C ASN A 19 -3.99 -30.28 2.74
N THR A 20 -3.67 -29.99 3.99
CA THR A 20 -4.55 -29.18 4.84
C THR A 20 -4.55 -27.73 4.39
N ARG A 21 -5.63 -27.01 4.71
CA ARG A 21 -5.74 -25.57 4.45
C ARG A 21 -4.58 -24.77 5.05
N PHE A 22 -4.14 -25.16 6.24
CA PHE A 22 -3.05 -24.50 6.93
C PHE A 22 -1.71 -24.68 6.21
N GLU A 23 -1.37 -25.91 5.79
CA GLU A 23 -0.19 -26.19 4.97
C GLU A 23 -0.20 -25.39 3.66
N ASN A 24 -1.33 -25.40 2.93
CA ASN A 24 -1.50 -24.63 1.70
C ASN A 24 -1.32 -23.11 1.93
N THR A 25 -1.83 -22.59 3.05
CA THR A 25 -1.66 -21.18 3.42
C THR A 25 -0.20 -20.85 3.69
N LEU A 26 0.49 -21.67 4.49
CA LEU A 26 1.90 -21.48 4.80
C LEU A 26 2.78 -21.60 3.55
N PHE A 27 2.48 -22.56 2.67
CA PHE A 27 3.13 -22.72 1.38
C PHE A 27 3.05 -21.45 0.54
N LEU A 28 1.84 -20.95 0.28
CA LEU A 28 1.63 -19.74 -0.52
C LEU A 28 2.26 -18.51 0.13
N LEU A 29 2.13 -18.36 1.44
CA LEU A 29 2.71 -17.24 2.18
C LEU A 29 4.25 -17.27 2.12
N SER A 30 4.86 -18.45 2.28
CA SER A 30 6.31 -18.63 2.20
C SER A 30 6.83 -18.32 0.79
N PHE A 31 6.10 -18.76 -0.25
CA PHE A 31 6.43 -18.43 -1.62
C PHE A 31 6.43 -16.91 -1.87
N LEU A 32 5.44 -16.19 -1.35
CA LEU A 32 5.37 -14.72 -1.46
C LEU A 32 6.52 -14.03 -0.71
N ILE A 33 6.86 -14.49 0.49
CA ILE A 33 7.95 -13.91 1.29
C ILE A 33 9.29 -14.10 0.59
N ILE A 34 9.59 -15.32 0.13
CA ILE A 34 10.86 -15.58 -0.56
C ILE A 34 10.93 -14.78 -1.86
N THR A 35 9.81 -14.65 -2.59
CA THR A 35 9.74 -13.76 -3.76
C THR A 35 10.07 -12.31 -3.40
N SER A 36 9.55 -11.81 -2.28
CA SER A 36 9.87 -10.47 -1.76
C SER A 36 11.36 -10.32 -1.42
N ILE A 37 11.95 -11.33 -0.78
CA ILE A 37 13.39 -11.36 -0.45
C ILE A 37 14.24 -11.36 -1.72
N LEU A 38 13.88 -12.15 -2.73
CA LEU A 38 14.59 -12.20 -4.01
C LEU A 38 14.51 -10.88 -4.78
N ASN A 39 13.43 -10.10 -4.59
CA ASN A 39 13.28 -8.77 -5.17
C ASN A 39 13.98 -7.67 -4.35
N LEU A 40 14.38 -7.94 -3.11
CA LEU A 40 15.00 -6.95 -2.23
C LEU A 40 16.28 -6.31 -2.82
N PRO A 41 17.20 -7.04 -3.48
CA PRO A 41 18.36 -6.43 -4.13
C PRO A 41 17.96 -5.43 -5.22
N LEU A 42 16.90 -5.71 -5.97
CA LEU A 42 16.38 -4.80 -6.98
C LEU A 42 15.82 -3.54 -6.31
N SER A 43 15.00 -3.69 -5.27
CA SER A 43 14.47 -2.55 -4.50
C SER A 43 15.58 -1.67 -3.90
N ILE A 44 16.68 -2.29 -3.42
CA ILE A 44 17.86 -1.56 -2.93
C ILE A 44 18.53 -0.81 -4.08
N TYR A 45 18.76 -1.46 -5.22
CA TYR A 45 19.35 -0.82 -6.40
C TYR A 45 18.50 0.38 -6.86
N GLU A 46 17.18 0.22 -6.92
CA GLU A 46 16.29 1.30 -7.32
C GLU A 46 16.35 2.48 -6.37
N SER A 47 16.22 2.25 -5.06
CA SER A 47 16.13 3.35 -4.09
C SER A 47 17.48 4.03 -3.80
N PHE A 48 18.57 3.27 -3.74
CA PHE A 48 19.88 3.78 -3.30
C PHE A 48 20.87 4.07 -4.42
N ILE A 49 20.66 3.51 -5.62
CA ILE A 49 21.54 3.73 -6.78
C ILE A 49 20.80 4.54 -7.83
N LYS A 50 19.75 3.99 -8.44
CA LYS A 50 19.02 4.61 -9.55
C LYS A 50 18.38 5.94 -9.14
N ASP A 51 17.46 5.91 -8.18
CA ASP A 51 16.70 7.10 -7.77
C ASP A 51 17.59 8.12 -7.05
N LYS A 52 18.66 7.66 -6.40
CA LYS A 52 19.62 8.55 -5.75
C LYS A 52 20.53 9.26 -6.75
N ALA A 53 20.95 8.58 -7.82
CA ALA A 53 21.72 9.18 -8.91
C ALA A 53 20.94 10.29 -9.63
N HIS A 54 19.62 10.13 -9.76
CA HIS A 54 18.73 11.17 -10.31
C HIS A 54 18.23 12.19 -9.26
N GLY A 55 18.67 12.07 -8.01
CA GLY A 55 18.30 13.00 -6.94
C GLY A 55 16.86 12.89 -6.44
N PHE A 56 16.11 11.86 -6.83
CA PHE A 56 14.72 11.62 -6.41
C PHE A 56 14.61 11.01 -5.01
N SER A 57 15.53 10.15 -4.62
CA SER A 57 15.45 9.44 -3.33
C SER A 57 16.16 10.20 -2.20
N ASN A 58 15.44 10.41 -1.09
CA ASN A 58 15.99 10.80 0.21
C ASN A 58 16.08 9.62 1.18
N MET A 59 15.82 8.40 0.69
CA MET A 59 15.73 7.21 1.51
C MET A 59 17.04 6.96 2.27
N THR A 60 16.92 6.69 3.57
CA THR A 60 18.03 6.25 4.42
C THR A 60 17.93 4.75 4.66
N VAL A 61 19.07 4.07 4.89
CA VAL A 61 19.10 2.63 5.16
C VAL A 61 18.22 2.26 6.36
N LYS A 62 18.27 3.06 7.43
CA LYS A 62 17.44 2.85 8.63
C LYS A 62 15.95 2.93 8.32
N LEU A 63 15.53 3.92 7.52
CA LEU A 63 14.13 4.08 7.13
C LEU A 63 13.68 2.94 6.21
N PHE A 64 14.52 2.56 5.25
CA PHE A 64 14.26 1.46 4.33
C PHE A 64 14.05 0.13 5.06
N ILE A 65 14.93 -0.23 6.00
CA ILE A 65 14.78 -1.46 6.80
C ILE A 65 13.49 -1.40 7.64
N LYS A 66 13.21 -0.26 8.28
CA LYS A 66 12.00 -0.08 9.09
C LYS A 66 10.73 -0.25 8.25
N ASP A 67 10.68 0.35 7.08
CA ASP A 67 9.51 0.27 6.20
C ASP A 67 9.37 -1.13 5.58
N THR A 68 10.48 -1.76 5.20
CA THR A 68 10.49 -3.15 4.73
C THR A 68 9.95 -4.11 5.80
N MET A 69 10.38 -3.97 7.05
CA MET A 69 9.90 -4.79 8.17
C MET A 69 8.42 -4.56 8.47
N LYS A 70 7.95 -3.30 8.48
CA LYS A 70 6.52 -2.98 8.64
C LYS A 70 5.68 -3.60 7.52
N SER A 71 6.14 -3.47 6.28
CA SER A 71 5.47 -4.04 5.12
C SER A 71 5.41 -5.56 5.19
N LEU A 72 6.50 -6.21 5.63
CA LEU A 72 6.55 -7.65 5.83
C LEU A 72 5.55 -8.11 6.90
N ILE A 73 5.49 -7.43 8.05
CA ILE A 73 4.54 -7.76 9.13
C ILE A 73 3.10 -7.61 8.64
N LEU A 74 2.78 -6.51 7.95
CA LEU A 74 1.45 -6.31 7.37
C LEU A 74 1.11 -7.40 6.35
N THR A 75 2.06 -7.76 5.48
CA THR A 75 1.89 -8.83 4.49
C THR A 75 1.67 -10.18 5.15
N LEU A 76 2.38 -10.49 6.24
CA LEU A 76 2.19 -11.72 7.00
C LEU A 76 0.79 -11.80 7.60
N ILE A 77 0.36 -10.76 8.31
CA ILE A 77 -0.93 -10.74 9.01
C ILE A 77 -2.09 -10.77 8.02
N PHE A 78 -2.14 -9.81 7.09
CA PHE A 78 -3.24 -9.70 6.13
C PHE A 78 -3.17 -10.80 5.08
N GLY A 79 -1.97 -11.15 4.60
CA GLY A 79 -1.78 -12.23 3.63
C GLY A 79 -2.23 -13.57 4.18
N PHE A 80 -1.87 -13.92 5.41
CA PHE A 80 -2.35 -15.15 6.05
C PHE A 80 -3.89 -15.15 6.16
N LEU A 81 -4.48 -14.08 6.70
CA LEU A 81 -5.94 -14.00 6.90
C LEU A 81 -6.71 -14.13 5.57
N ILE A 82 -6.27 -13.41 4.54
CA ILE A 82 -6.92 -13.41 3.22
C ILE A 82 -6.75 -14.76 2.54
N LEU A 83 -5.53 -15.31 2.50
CA LEU A 83 -5.27 -16.61 1.85
C LEU A 83 -6.02 -17.74 2.56
N TYR A 84 -6.00 -17.77 3.89
CA TYR A 84 -6.72 -18.78 4.65
C TYR A 84 -8.23 -18.72 4.40
N ALA A 85 -8.81 -17.51 4.36
CA ALA A 85 -10.24 -17.32 4.07
C ALA A 85 -10.60 -17.70 2.63
N LEU A 86 -9.74 -17.38 1.66
CA LEU A 86 -9.95 -17.79 0.25
C LEU A 86 -9.92 -19.31 0.10
N LEU A 87 -8.97 -19.99 0.75
CA LEU A 87 -8.91 -21.45 0.76
C LEU A 87 -10.10 -22.07 1.51
N PHE A 88 -10.60 -21.41 2.55
CA PHE A 88 -11.87 -21.81 3.17
C PHE A 88 -13.04 -21.70 2.19
N CYS A 89 -13.11 -20.64 1.38
CA CYS A 89 -14.13 -20.53 0.34
C CYS A 89 -14.03 -21.68 -0.67
N TYR A 90 -12.81 -22.04 -1.06
CA TYR A 90 -12.52 -23.18 -1.95
C TYR A 90 -13.03 -24.51 -1.37
N ASP A 91 -12.73 -24.80 -0.10
CA ASP A 91 -13.09 -26.08 0.53
C ASP A 91 -14.60 -26.21 0.80
N PHE A 92 -15.27 -25.11 1.19
CA PHE A 92 -16.63 -25.16 1.74
C PHE A 92 -17.73 -25.01 0.70
N PHE A 93 -17.55 -24.16 -0.31
CA PHE A 93 -18.64 -23.76 -1.21
C PHE A 93 -18.76 -24.63 -2.47
N GLY A 94 -17.97 -25.71 -2.58
CA GLY A 94 -18.06 -26.67 -3.69
C GLY A 94 -17.98 -25.97 -5.04
N THR A 95 -18.90 -26.24 -5.97
CA THR A 95 -18.92 -25.63 -7.31
C THR A 95 -19.08 -24.10 -7.33
N PHE A 96 -19.62 -23.50 -6.27
CA PHE A 96 -19.84 -22.05 -6.16
C PHE A 96 -18.70 -21.32 -5.43
N TRP A 97 -17.59 -22.01 -5.14
CA TRP A 97 -16.46 -21.45 -4.41
C TRP A 97 -15.92 -20.14 -5.00
N TRP A 98 -15.89 -20.04 -6.33
CA TRP A 98 -15.35 -18.88 -7.02
C TRP A 98 -16.23 -17.64 -6.84
N ILE A 99 -17.56 -17.81 -6.73
CA ILE A 99 -18.50 -16.71 -6.44
C ILE A 99 -18.28 -16.22 -5.01
N ALA A 100 -18.20 -17.15 -4.05
CA ALA A 100 -17.94 -16.81 -2.65
C ALA A 100 -16.58 -16.11 -2.48
N ALA A 101 -15.53 -16.64 -3.11
CA ALA A 101 -14.19 -16.06 -3.11
C ALA A 101 -14.16 -14.68 -3.80
N PHE A 102 -14.89 -14.50 -4.91
CA PHE A 102 -15.01 -13.21 -5.58
C PHE A 102 -15.68 -12.16 -4.70
N ILE A 103 -16.84 -12.48 -4.11
CA ILE A 103 -17.56 -11.56 -3.21
C ILE A 103 -16.68 -11.22 -2.01
N PHE A 104 -16.03 -12.22 -1.42
CA PHE A 104 -15.10 -12.02 -0.31
C PHE A 104 -13.94 -11.09 -0.70
N ALA A 105 -13.24 -11.38 -1.81
CA ALA A 105 -12.12 -10.58 -2.29
C ALA A 105 -12.56 -9.14 -2.61
N PHE A 106 -13.72 -8.97 -3.25
CA PHE A 106 -14.29 -7.66 -3.53
C PHE A 106 -14.54 -6.87 -2.26
N CYS A 107 -15.21 -7.47 -1.26
CA CYS A 107 -15.44 -6.83 0.04
C CYS A 107 -14.13 -6.45 0.73
N ILE A 108 -13.14 -7.35 0.73
CA ILE A 108 -11.82 -7.07 1.30
C ILE A 108 -11.13 -5.90 0.60
N ILE A 109 -11.14 -5.84 -0.73
CA ILE A 109 -10.54 -4.73 -1.49
C ILE A 109 -11.23 -3.41 -1.15
N VAL A 110 -12.56 -3.39 -1.07
CA VAL A 110 -13.31 -2.19 -0.66
C VAL A 110 -12.95 -1.76 0.76
N ILE A 111 -12.87 -2.70 1.70
CA ILE A 111 -12.46 -2.44 3.09
C ILE A 111 -11.04 -1.87 3.13
N ILE A 112 -10.09 -2.49 2.42
CA ILE A 112 -8.70 -2.02 2.35
C ILE A 112 -8.67 -0.58 1.82
N ASN A 113 -9.37 -0.27 0.73
CA ASN A 113 -9.43 1.09 0.20
C ASN A 113 -10.04 2.10 1.19
N LEU A 114 -11.01 1.66 2.00
CA LEU A 114 -11.62 2.49 3.04
C LEU A 114 -10.65 2.78 4.20
N ILE A 115 -9.89 1.77 4.65
CA ILE A 115 -8.99 1.87 5.81
C ILE A 115 -7.58 2.33 5.45
N TYR A 116 -7.17 2.23 4.18
CA TYR A 116 -5.82 2.55 3.75
C TYR A 116 -5.38 3.97 4.15
N PRO A 117 -6.12 5.04 3.82
CA PRO A 117 -5.70 6.40 4.18
C PRO A 117 -5.78 6.70 5.69
N THR A 118 -6.56 5.94 6.46
CA THR A 118 -6.83 6.22 7.88
C THR A 118 -5.98 5.39 8.84
N LEU A 119 -5.62 4.16 8.47
CA LEU A 119 -4.89 3.23 9.31
C LEU A 119 -3.55 2.82 8.69
N ILE A 120 -3.52 2.47 7.40
CA ILE A 120 -2.30 1.91 6.79
C ILE A 120 -1.29 3.00 6.48
N ALA A 121 -1.69 4.07 5.79
CA ALA A 121 -0.80 5.13 5.38
C ALA A 121 -0.13 5.88 6.57
N PRO A 122 -0.82 6.13 7.71
CA PRO A 122 -0.20 6.67 8.93
C PRO A 122 0.87 5.76 9.59
N ILE A 123 0.85 4.45 9.34
CA ILE A 123 1.91 3.55 9.84
C ILE A 123 3.25 3.86 9.17
N PHE A 124 3.23 4.33 7.92
CA PHE A 124 4.42 4.64 7.15
C PHE A 124 4.78 6.13 7.23
N ASN A 125 3.80 7.01 7.08
CA ASN A 125 4.02 8.46 6.96
C ASN A 125 3.39 9.19 8.13
N LYS A 126 4.04 10.27 8.59
CA LYS A 126 3.41 11.21 9.50
C LYS A 126 2.37 11.98 8.69
N MET A 127 1.12 11.90 9.13
CA MET A 127 0.00 12.68 8.56
C MET A 127 -0.39 13.78 9.52
N GLU A 128 -0.37 15.01 9.03
CA GLU A 128 -0.81 16.20 9.76
C GLU A 128 -1.88 16.92 8.96
N LYS A 129 -2.72 17.72 9.62
CA LYS A 129 -3.64 18.59 8.89
C LYS A 129 -2.85 19.71 8.21
N LEU A 130 -3.38 20.25 7.12
CA LEU A 130 -2.78 21.43 6.50
C LEU A 130 -2.88 22.63 7.45
N ASP A 131 -1.73 23.19 7.83
CA ASP A 131 -1.65 24.32 8.77
C ASP A 131 -1.94 25.68 8.12
N ASP A 132 -1.67 25.82 6.82
CA ASP A 132 -1.93 27.07 6.08
C ASP A 132 -3.44 27.28 5.88
N GLU A 133 -4.02 28.16 6.69
CA GLU A 133 -5.44 28.49 6.63
C GLU A 133 -5.88 29.14 5.32
N ASN A 134 -4.99 29.90 4.66
CA ASN A 134 -5.31 30.58 3.41
C ASN A 134 -5.40 29.56 2.27
N LEU A 135 -4.39 28.69 2.16
CA LEU A 135 -4.39 27.60 1.20
C LEU A 135 -5.56 26.63 1.45
N LEU A 136 -5.84 26.30 2.71
CA LEU A 136 -6.97 25.45 3.09
C LEU A 136 -8.31 26.05 2.63
N LYS A 137 -8.52 27.36 2.80
CA LYS A 137 -9.72 28.07 2.34
C LYS A 137 -9.85 28.01 0.81
N LYS A 138 -8.76 28.20 0.07
CA LYS A 138 -8.79 28.15 -1.40
C LYS A 138 -9.06 26.74 -1.93
N ILE A 139 -8.40 25.72 -1.38
CA ILE A 139 -8.67 24.32 -1.72
C ILE A 139 -10.14 23.99 -1.41
N SER A 140 -10.65 24.41 -0.24
CA SER A 140 -12.05 24.18 0.15
C SER A 140 -13.04 24.87 -0.79
N SER A 141 -12.72 26.08 -1.25
CA SER A 141 -13.54 26.80 -2.24
C SER A 141 -13.56 26.05 -3.58
N LEU A 142 -12.39 25.61 -4.07
CA LEU A 142 -12.27 24.85 -5.32
C LEU A 142 -13.06 23.53 -5.24
N MET A 143 -12.90 22.78 -4.15
CA MET A 143 -13.66 21.54 -3.92
C MET A 143 -15.18 21.81 -3.98
N LYS A 144 -15.64 22.89 -3.34
CA LYS A 144 -17.05 23.29 -3.36
C LYS A 144 -17.54 23.63 -4.76
N GLN A 145 -16.74 24.35 -5.56
CA GLN A 145 -17.07 24.68 -6.95
C GLN A 145 -17.20 23.42 -7.81
N CYS A 146 -16.36 22.41 -7.58
CA CYS A 146 -16.40 21.13 -8.28
C CYS A 146 -17.45 20.14 -7.74
N GLY A 147 -18.22 20.50 -6.71
CA GLY A 147 -19.15 19.57 -6.05
C GLY A 147 -18.46 18.42 -5.31
N PHE A 148 -17.18 18.56 -5.00
CA PHE A 148 -16.38 17.58 -4.29
C PHE A 148 -16.39 17.85 -2.79
N SER A 149 -16.53 16.79 -1.99
CA SER A 149 -16.46 16.87 -0.53
C SER A 149 -15.36 15.95 0.00
N ALA A 150 -14.51 16.51 0.86
CA ALA A 150 -13.48 15.80 1.59
C ALA A 150 -13.53 16.17 3.06
N ASN A 151 -13.26 15.18 3.89
CA ASN A 151 -13.14 15.27 5.34
C ASN A 151 -11.73 15.71 5.73
N GLY A 152 -11.35 16.90 5.27
CA GLY A 152 -10.07 17.55 5.56
C GLY A 152 -9.00 17.41 4.48
N VAL A 153 -8.02 18.30 4.57
CA VAL A 153 -6.80 18.33 3.77
C VAL A 153 -5.64 18.01 4.69
N TYR A 154 -4.84 17.02 4.30
CA TYR A 154 -3.73 16.49 5.08
C TYR A 154 -2.43 16.62 4.31
N VAL A 155 -1.33 16.71 5.03
CA VAL A 155 0.02 16.72 4.50
C VAL A 155 0.77 15.49 5.00
N ILE A 156 1.49 14.81 4.10
CA ILE A 156 2.40 13.72 4.46
C ILE A 156 3.86 14.12 4.31
N ASP A 157 4.71 13.58 5.19
CA ASP A 157 6.15 13.74 5.19
C ASP A 157 6.88 12.88 4.14
N ALA A 158 6.40 12.94 2.89
CA ALA A 158 6.93 12.18 1.76
C ALA A 158 8.41 12.49 1.48
N SER A 159 8.86 13.72 1.76
CA SER A 159 10.24 14.17 1.60
C SER A 159 11.28 13.31 2.31
N LYS A 160 10.91 12.53 3.34
CA LYS A 160 11.82 11.58 4.00
C LYS A 160 12.24 10.40 3.11
N ARG A 161 11.46 10.12 2.07
CA ARG A 161 11.64 8.97 1.17
C ARG A 161 11.94 9.44 -0.24
N ASP A 162 11.21 10.44 -0.70
CA ASP A 162 11.11 10.80 -2.10
C ASP A 162 10.99 12.32 -2.27
N LYS A 163 11.61 12.88 -3.30
CA LYS A 163 11.51 14.30 -3.68
C LYS A 163 10.46 14.57 -4.74
N ARG A 164 9.85 13.53 -5.31
CA ARG A 164 8.78 13.68 -6.30
C ARG A 164 7.58 14.40 -5.70
N LEU A 165 6.92 15.18 -6.54
CA LEU A 165 5.74 15.96 -6.18
C LEU A 165 4.50 15.10 -6.43
N ASN A 166 3.59 15.05 -5.46
CA ASN A 166 2.35 14.30 -5.63
C ASN A 166 1.23 14.86 -4.72
N ALA A 167 0.00 14.64 -5.15
CA ALA A 167 -1.22 14.86 -4.39
C ALA A 167 -2.20 13.77 -4.78
N TYR A 168 -2.99 13.29 -3.82
CA TYR A 168 -4.05 12.33 -4.10
C TYR A 168 -5.24 12.54 -3.18
N PHE A 169 -6.39 12.08 -3.64
CA PHE A 169 -7.58 11.91 -2.81
C PHE A 169 -7.73 10.42 -2.49
N GLY A 170 -7.96 10.12 -1.21
CA GLY A 170 -8.09 8.76 -0.72
C GLY A 170 -9.30 8.60 0.18
N GLY A 171 -9.88 7.41 0.22
CA GLY A 171 -11.03 7.07 1.04
C GLY A 171 -12.33 7.01 0.25
N LEU A 172 -13.39 6.56 0.92
CA LEU A 172 -14.69 6.27 0.31
C LEU A 172 -15.81 7.02 1.04
N PHE A 173 -16.82 7.47 0.31
CA PHE A 173 -17.98 8.18 0.87
C PHE A 173 -17.59 9.37 1.77
N LYS A 174 -17.84 9.28 3.08
CA LYS A 174 -17.58 10.33 4.08
C LYS A 174 -16.15 10.33 4.63
N SER A 175 -15.35 9.32 4.28
CA SER A 175 -13.93 9.24 4.70
C SER A 175 -12.95 9.78 3.66
N LYS A 176 -13.45 10.34 2.55
CA LYS A 176 -12.62 10.98 1.52
C LYS A 176 -11.75 12.05 2.16
N ARG A 177 -10.47 12.09 1.81
CA ARG A 177 -9.49 13.08 2.29
C ARG A 177 -8.61 13.50 1.13
N VAL A 178 -8.21 14.77 1.13
CA VAL A 178 -7.15 15.26 0.24
C VAL A 178 -5.83 15.10 0.96
N VAL A 179 -4.83 14.50 0.31
CA VAL A 179 -3.49 14.29 0.84
C VAL A 179 -2.48 14.94 -0.09
N LEU A 180 -1.73 15.90 0.44
CA LEU A 180 -0.67 16.62 -0.25
C LEU A 180 0.69 16.13 0.24
N PHE A 181 1.66 16.01 -0.66
CA PHE A 181 3.03 15.75 -0.24
C PHE A 181 3.68 17.05 0.22
N ASP A 182 4.49 16.99 1.28
CA ASP A 182 5.24 18.15 1.73
C ASP A 182 6.25 18.65 0.68
N THR A 183 6.72 17.77 -0.21
CA THR A 183 7.54 18.14 -1.38
C THR A 183 6.79 19.04 -2.35
N LEU A 184 5.51 18.75 -2.61
CA LEU A 184 4.63 19.56 -3.46
C LEU A 184 4.49 20.98 -2.90
N LEU A 185 4.19 21.08 -1.60
CA LEU A 185 4.03 22.36 -0.91
C LEU A 185 5.31 23.21 -0.88
N LYS A 186 6.48 22.58 -0.86
CA LYS A 186 7.78 23.28 -0.87
C LYS A 186 8.21 23.72 -2.27
N ALA A 187 7.76 23.03 -3.31
CA ALA A 187 8.24 23.23 -4.67
C ALA A 187 7.37 24.20 -5.48
N LEU A 188 6.06 24.25 -5.21
CA LEU A 188 5.10 24.99 -6.01
C LEU A 188 4.57 26.21 -5.29
N ASN A 189 4.26 27.26 -6.06
CA ASN A 189 3.51 28.39 -5.54
C ASN A 189 2.01 28.07 -5.44
N GLU A 190 1.27 28.93 -4.77
CA GLU A 190 -0.15 28.70 -4.48
C GLU A 190 -1.02 28.49 -5.73
N ARG A 191 -0.73 29.17 -6.85
CA ARG A 191 -1.51 29.01 -8.08
C ARG A 191 -1.24 27.66 -8.73
N GLU A 192 0.02 27.23 -8.74
CA GLU A 192 0.43 25.92 -9.24
C GLU A 192 -0.14 24.81 -8.36
N LEU A 193 -0.15 24.98 -7.05
CA LEU A 193 -0.74 24.02 -6.09
C LEU A 193 -2.24 23.81 -6.33
N LEU A 194 -2.98 24.87 -6.65
CA LEU A 194 -4.41 24.77 -6.94
C LEU A 194 -4.72 24.20 -8.33
N ALA A 195 -3.73 24.21 -9.24
CA ALA A 195 -3.87 23.64 -10.58
C ALA A 195 -3.64 22.13 -10.61
N VAL A 196 -2.89 21.60 -9.63
CA VAL A 196 -2.65 20.16 -9.40
C VAL A 196 -3.85 19.52 -8.70
#